data_AF-A0A847XXW0-F1
#
_entry.id   AF-A0A847XXW0-F1
#
_cell.length_a   1.000
_cell.length_b   1.000
_cell.length_c   1.000
_cell.angle_alpha   90.00
_cell.angle_beta   90.00
_cell.angle_gamma   90.00
#
_symmetry.space_group_name_H-M   'P 1'
#
loop_
_entity.id
_entity.type
_entity.pdbx_description
1 polymer ?
#
loop_
_entity_poly.entity_id
_entity_poly.type
_entity_poly.pdbx_seq_one_letter_code
_entity_poly.pdbx_strand_id
1 'polypeptide(L)'
;MKIDTVFSTIFPKEAPSDKVALFYYYIFKLFDIGFFKHIKIFLSKLLINLAPNLPESIELRQKKNQELRLFLISYLLVVVTLFVVHVCWTFAEGTFSGSNEGVYYFSQDIPNVINYLLIVPLYVSFSCLLIARSFSSFQKMKEGIPKTVQSQLVFQYPQASLFLVFAICVFLSTFLTIRYMNELVDPQIYAKQYWFITQTTVNGQRLLSSISMYYMIMTFVLFFFGIFTIFIYFSMMLMTITIGSKIPQIDRFNDMGDIRHFFKDFLRINLYGEVIVAVFMMNAFSWDRQKPVNSFLFYAFIFALWCFGAFIISIPRYYVEIEWHKYQFSRFMNNKERDKEDEPVYEELRSKFDSRISLLLELAVFGYFSTLAYRVIFHM
;
A
#
# COMPACT_ATOMS: atom_id res chain seq x y z
N MET A 1 30.69 -11.46 -6.71
CA MET A 1 30.19 -12.46 -7.67
C MET A 1 29.19 -11.77 -8.59
N LYS A 2 29.43 -11.71 -9.92
CA LYS A 2 28.51 -11.03 -10.85
C LYS A 2 27.21 -11.86 -10.92
N ILE A 3 26.05 -11.20 -10.83
CA ILE A 3 24.73 -11.85 -10.93
C ILE A 3 24.62 -12.70 -12.21
N ASP A 4 25.33 -12.30 -13.26
CA ASP A 4 25.38 -13.01 -14.54
C ASP A 4 25.98 -14.43 -14.44
N THR A 5 26.83 -14.71 -13.45
CA THR A 5 27.54 -16.00 -13.34
C THR A 5 26.74 -17.09 -12.63
N VAL A 6 25.73 -16.71 -11.82
CA VAL A 6 24.86 -17.66 -11.11
C VAL A 6 23.68 -18.11 -11.98
N PHE A 7 23.28 -17.30 -12.97
CA PHE A 7 22.14 -17.62 -13.84
C PHE A 7 22.54 -18.36 -15.12
N SER A 8 23.80 -18.25 -15.57
CA SER A 8 24.30 -19.01 -16.73
C SER A 8 24.41 -20.52 -16.47
N THR A 9 24.37 -20.94 -15.19
CA THR A 9 24.41 -22.35 -14.79
C THR A 9 23.03 -22.99 -14.63
N ILE A 10 21.94 -22.20 -14.62
CA ILE A 10 20.59 -22.69 -14.35
C ILE A 10 19.80 -22.94 -15.65
N PHE A 11 20.16 -22.30 -16.77
CA PHE A 11 19.43 -22.43 -18.03
C PHE A 11 20.34 -22.90 -19.17
N PRO A 12 20.08 -24.08 -19.79
CA PRO A 12 20.85 -24.55 -20.93
C PRO A 12 20.67 -23.59 -22.13
N LYS A 13 21.75 -23.38 -22.90
CA LYS A 13 21.72 -22.56 -24.13
C LYS A 13 20.81 -23.15 -25.20
N GLU A 14 20.58 -24.46 -25.16
CA GLU A 14 19.78 -25.19 -26.13
C GLU A 14 18.35 -25.39 -25.63
N ALA A 15 17.38 -25.21 -26.53
CA ALA A 15 15.97 -25.41 -26.20
C ALA A 15 15.71 -26.90 -25.93
N PRO A 16 14.99 -27.26 -24.86
CA PRO A 16 14.70 -28.65 -24.54
C PRO A 16 13.80 -29.29 -25.61
N SER A 17 14.03 -30.57 -25.93
CA SER A 17 13.26 -31.32 -26.93
C SER A 17 11.85 -31.73 -26.47
N ASP A 18 11.63 -31.75 -25.16
CA ASP A 18 10.33 -32.04 -24.55
C ASP A 18 9.35 -30.86 -24.76
N LYS A 19 8.14 -31.16 -25.25
CA LYS A 19 7.14 -30.13 -25.62
C LYS A 19 6.66 -29.29 -24.42
N VAL A 20 6.59 -29.87 -23.24
CA VAL A 20 6.18 -29.18 -22.00
C VAL A 20 7.34 -28.29 -21.52
N ALA A 21 8.56 -28.82 -21.53
CA ALA A 21 9.75 -28.04 -21.22
C ALA A 21 9.99 -26.90 -22.22
N LEU A 22 9.66 -27.11 -23.50
CA LEU A 22 9.74 -26.11 -24.57
C LEU A 22 8.75 -24.96 -24.34
N PHE A 23 7.52 -25.27 -23.91
CA PHE A 23 6.52 -24.27 -23.53
C PHE A 23 6.99 -23.40 -22.36
N TYR A 24 7.49 -24.02 -21.28
CA TYR A 24 8.07 -23.28 -20.15
C TYR A 24 9.34 -22.50 -20.56
N TYR A 25 10.20 -23.06 -21.42
CA TYR A 25 11.37 -22.37 -21.97
C TYR A 25 10.98 -21.10 -22.72
N TYR A 26 9.96 -21.15 -23.60
CA TYR A 26 9.48 -19.95 -24.30
C TYR A 26 8.75 -18.96 -23.40
N ILE A 27 8.00 -19.43 -22.40
CA ILE A 27 7.44 -18.57 -21.35
C ILE A 27 8.58 -17.84 -20.61
N PHE A 28 9.60 -18.55 -20.13
CA PHE A 28 10.75 -17.94 -19.44
C PHE A 28 11.57 -17.02 -20.36
N LYS A 29 11.65 -17.32 -21.66
CA LYS A 29 12.29 -16.46 -22.66
C LYS A 29 11.48 -15.20 -22.96
N LEU A 30 10.14 -15.29 -22.97
CA LEU A 30 9.22 -14.15 -22.95
C LEU A 30 9.41 -13.33 -21.67
N PHE A 31 9.68 -13.99 -20.53
CA PHE A 31 10.08 -13.33 -19.27
C PHE A 31 11.49 -12.67 -19.31
N ASP A 32 12.30 -12.93 -20.33
CA ASP A 32 13.59 -12.25 -20.54
C ASP A 32 13.50 -11.11 -21.58
N ILE A 33 12.33 -10.90 -22.21
CA ILE A 33 12.08 -9.73 -23.07
C ILE A 33 11.81 -8.51 -22.18
N GLY A 34 12.74 -7.53 -22.23
CA GLY A 34 12.68 -6.16 -21.72
C GLY A 34 11.92 -5.94 -20.40
N PHE A 35 10.59 -5.88 -20.50
CA PHE A 35 9.67 -5.64 -19.39
C PHE A 35 9.79 -6.68 -18.26
N PHE A 36 9.86 -7.96 -18.60
CA PHE A 36 9.93 -9.01 -17.60
C PHE A 36 11.31 -9.20 -17.00
N LYS A 37 12.38 -8.77 -17.69
CA LYS A 37 13.71 -8.63 -17.09
C LYS A 37 13.67 -7.64 -15.91
N HIS A 38 12.90 -6.56 -16.03
CA HIS A 38 12.71 -5.60 -14.94
C HIS A 38 11.83 -6.16 -13.82
N ILE A 39 10.79 -6.94 -14.13
CA ILE A 39 9.99 -7.67 -13.12
C ILE A 39 10.85 -8.73 -12.41
N LYS A 40 11.71 -9.44 -13.12
CA LYS A 40 12.65 -10.43 -12.58
C LYS A 40 13.71 -9.77 -11.71
N ILE A 41 14.26 -8.62 -12.13
CA ILE A 41 15.16 -7.80 -11.30
C ILE A 41 14.41 -7.28 -10.06
N PHE A 42 13.14 -6.89 -10.20
CA PHE A 42 12.29 -6.43 -9.10
C PHE A 42 12.03 -7.56 -8.11
N LEU A 43 11.56 -8.73 -8.57
CA LEU A 43 11.32 -9.91 -7.75
C LEU A 43 12.61 -10.41 -7.11
N SER A 44 13.71 -10.47 -7.86
CA SER A 44 15.04 -10.82 -7.32
C SER A 44 15.48 -9.83 -6.25
N LYS A 45 15.28 -8.52 -6.44
CA LYS A 45 15.59 -7.50 -5.42
C LYS A 45 14.65 -7.54 -4.22
N LEU A 46 13.36 -7.83 -4.44
CA LEU A 46 12.38 -8.06 -3.38
C LEU A 46 12.82 -9.25 -2.54
N LEU A 47 13.19 -10.36 -3.18
CA LEU A 47 13.71 -11.57 -2.55
C LEU A 47 15.05 -11.33 -1.85
N ILE A 48 15.94 -10.50 -2.41
CA ILE A 48 17.21 -10.08 -1.78
C ILE A 48 16.94 -9.19 -0.57
N ASN A 49 15.95 -8.29 -0.60
CA ASN A 49 15.55 -7.47 0.55
C ASN A 49 14.82 -8.29 1.62
N LEU A 50 14.19 -9.40 1.22
CA LEU A 50 13.62 -10.41 2.13
C LEU A 50 14.70 -11.38 2.64
N ALA A 51 15.93 -11.33 2.13
CA ALA A 51 17.00 -12.22 2.54
C ALA A 51 17.71 -11.63 3.79
N PRO A 52 17.69 -12.32 4.94
CA PRO A 52 18.00 -11.74 6.26
C PRO A 52 19.47 -11.41 6.55
N ASN A 53 20.42 -11.61 5.61
CA ASN A 53 21.86 -11.69 5.91
C ASN A 53 22.79 -10.91 4.94
N LEU A 54 22.39 -9.75 4.39
CA LEU A 54 23.30 -8.95 3.57
C LEU A 54 24.24 -8.06 4.42
N PRO A 55 25.53 -7.91 4.05
CA PRO A 55 26.47 -7.04 4.78
C PRO A 55 26.06 -5.56 4.78
N GLU A 56 26.11 -4.94 5.96
CA GLU A 56 25.62 -3.58 6.27
C GLU A 56 26.29 -2.46 5.46
N SER A 57 27.54 -2.66 5.03
CA SER A 57 28.31 -1.68 4.24
C SER A 57 27.86 -1.55 2.78
N ILE A 58 27.25 -2.60 2.20
CA ILE A 58 26.66 -2.58 0.85
C ILE A 58 25.22 -2.03 0.90
N GLU A 59 24.52 -2.25 2.02
CA GLU A 59 23.15 -1.80 2.23
C GLU A 59 22.99 -0.27 2.19
N LEU A 60 23.86 0.50 2.86
CA LEU A 60 23.62 1.94 3.06
C LEU A 60 23.64 2.78 1.77
N ARG A 61 24.54 2.46 0.82
CA ARG A 61 24.63 3.17 -0.47
C ARG A 61 23.62 2.65 -1.51
N GLN A 62 23.17 1.40 -1.38
CA GLN A 62 22.13 0.83 -2.24
C GLN A 62 20.71 1.22 -1.81
N LYS A 63 20.44 1.37 -0.50
CA LYS A 63 19.09 1.59 0.07
C LYS A 63 18.36 2.81 -0.50
N LYS A 64 19.00 3.98 -0.62
CA LYS A 64 18.32 5.20 -1.13
C LYS A 64 17.90 5.07 -2.60
N ASN A 65 18.74 4.43 -3.42
CA ASN A 65 18.41 4.18 -4.82
C ASN A 65 17.44 3.00 -5.00
N GLN A 66 17.38 2.07 -4.06
CA GLN A 66 16.45 0.94 -4.11
C GLN A 66 15.00 1.38 -3.91
N GLU A 67 14.70 2.26 -2.95
CA GLU A 67 13.34 2.78 -2.73
C GLU A 67 12.83 3.52 -3.97
N LEU A 68 13.61 4.48 -4.50
CA LEU A 68 13.21 5.19 -5.72
C LEU A 68 13.03 4.24 -6.92
N ARG A 69 13.90 3.25 -7.09
CA ARG A 69 13.77 2.26 -8.17
C ARG A 69 12.53 1.38 -7.99
N LEU A 70 12.26 0.93 -6.76
CA LEU A 70 11.09 0.12 -6.42
C LEU A 70 9.81 0.90 -6.72
N PHE A 71 9.78 2.17 -6.32
CA PHE A 71 8.70 3.11 -6.65
C PHE A 71 8.53 3.26 -8.17
N LEU A 72 9.58 3.63 -8.91
CA LEU A 72 9.49 3.86 -10.36
C LEU A 72 9.09 2.60 -11.13
N ILE A 73 9.63 1.43 -10.78
CA ILE A 73 9.29 0.17 -11.46
C ILE A 73 7.82 -0.19 -11.21
N SER A 74 7.37 -0.13 -9.95
CA SER A 74 5.96 -0.41 -9.64
C SER A 74 5.04 0.61 -10.31
N TYR A 75 5.41 1.89 -10.34
CA TYR A 75 4.62 2.95 -10.96
C TYR A 75 4.44 2.68 -12.45
N LEU A 76 5.55 2.46 -13.16
CA LEU A 76 5.53 2.19 -14.60
C LEU A 76 4.78 0.90 -14.92
N LEU A 77 4.96 -0.15 -14.10
CA LEU A 77 4.23 -1.41 -14.26
C LEU A 77 2.71 -1.19 -14.17
N VAL A 78 2.26 -0.41 -13.19
CA VAL A 78 0.84 -0.11 -12.98
C VAL A 78 0.29 0.80 -14.08
N VAL A 79 1.04 1.80 -14.53
CA VAL A 79 0.65 2.64 -15.68
C VAL A 79 0.51 1.80 -16.95
N VAL A 80 1.45 0.90 -17.22
CA VAL A 80 1.39 0.04 -18.40
C VAL A 80 0.15 -0.85 -18.34
N THR A 81 -0.10 -1.52 -17.22
CA THR A 81 -1.24 -2.44 -17.08
C THR A 81 -2.59 -1.72 -17.02
N LEU A 82 -2.70 -0.62 -16.28
CA LEU A 82 -3.99 0.06 -16.10
C LEU A 82 -4.28 1.12 -17.15
N PHE A 83 -3.29 1.78 -17.71
CA PHE A 83 -3.52 2.84 -18.69
C PHE A 83 -3.27 2.34 -20.11
N VAL A 84 -2.05 1.91 -20.42
CA VAL A 84 -1.66 1.57 -21.80
C VAL A 84 -2.49 0.41 -22.35
N VAL A 85 -2.63 -0.68 -21.59
CA VAL A 85 -3.44 -1.83 -22.02
C VAL A 85 -4.90 -1.43 -22.26
N HIS A 86 -5.52 -0.66 -21.36
CA HIS A 86 -6.92 -0.23 -21.54
C HIS A 86 -7.07 0.72 -22.73
N VAL A 87 -6.14 1.65 -22.97
CA VAL A 87 -6.14 2.52 -24.15
C VAL A 87 -6.11 1.66 -25.42
N CYS A 88 -5.14 0.75 -25.55
CA CYS A 88 -5.04 -0.11 -26.74
C CYS A 88 -6.29 -0.97 -26.93
N TRP A 89 -6.84 -1.53 -25.86
CA TRP A 89 -8.01 -2.40 -25.93
C TRP A 89 -9.29 -1.62 -26.28
N THR A 90 -9.47 -0.41 -25.72
CA THR A 90 -10.62 0.45 -26.05
C THR A 90 -10.56 0.97 -27.50
N PHE A 91 -9.37 1.17 -28.06
CA PHE A 91 -9.24 1.42 -29.51
C PHE A 91 -9.67 0.20 -30.33
N ALA A 92 -9.28 -1.01 -29.94
CA ALA A 92 -9.64 -2.23 -30.65
C ALA A 92 -11.16 -2.51 -30.61
N GLU A 93 -11.82 -2.23 -29.48
CA GLU A 93 -13.27 -2.42 -29.29
C GLU A 93 -14.11 -1.20 -29.77
N GLY A 94 -13.47 -0.12 -30.22
CA GLY A 94 -14.16 1.10 -30.65
C GLY A 94 -14.84 1.88 -29.51
N THR A 95 -14.43 1.67 -28.24
CA THR A 95 -14.97 2.35 -27.05
C THR A 95 -14.06 3.46 -26.52
N PHE A 96 -13.00 3.81 -27.25
CA PHE A 96 -12.08 4.89 -26.87
C PHE A 96 -12.75 6.28 -26.91
N SER A 97 -13.55 6.57 -27.94
CA SER A 97 -14.21 7.86 -28.16
C SER A 97 -15.51 7.70 -28.95
N GLY A 98 -16.50 8.55 -28.69
CA GLY A 98 -17.73 8.62 -29.48
C GLY A 98 -18.69 9.70 -28.98
N SER A 99 -19.90 9.75 -29.57
CA SER A 99 -20.88 10.82 -29.36
C SER A 99 -22.12 10.40 -28.56
N ASN A 100 -22.25 9.12 -28.17
CA ASN A 100 -23.39 8.67 -27.39
C ASN A 100 -23.32 9.19 -25.94
N GLU A 101 -24.24 10.09 -25.57
CA GLU A 101 -24.29 10.71 -24.24
C GLU A 101 -24.54 9.73 -23.08
N GLY A 102 -25.13 8.56 -23.38
CA GLY A 102 -25.38 7.48 -22.43
C GLY A 102 -24.15 6.63 -22.11
N VAL A 103 -23.03 6.82 -22.81
CA VAL A 103 -21.79 6.05 -22.65
C VAL A 103 -20.64 6.95 -22.21
N TYR A 104 -19.94 6.57 -21.16
CA TYR A 104 -18.64 7.13 -20.82
C TYR A 104 -17.56 6.46 -21.66
N TYR A 105 -17.19 7.08 -22.77
CA TYR A 105 -16.03 6.67 -23.56
C TYR A 105 -14.73 6.89 -22.76
N PHE A 106 -13.73 6.05 -22.99
CA PHE A 106 -12.48 6.09 -22.21
C PHE A 106 -11.82 7.48 -22.22
N SER A 107 -11.76 8.14 -23.38
CA SER A 107 -11.17 9.49 -23.52
C SER A 107 -11.94 10.59 -22.81
N GLN A 108 -13.23 10.39 -22.55
CA GLN A 108 -14.11 11.35 -21.87
C GLN A 108 -14.23 11.07 -20.36
N ASP A 109 -13.86 9.86 -19.94
CA ASP A 109 -13.82 9.43 -18.54
C ASP A 109 -12.56 9.95 -17.85
N ILE A 110 -12.45 11.27 -17.74
CA ILE A 110 -11.32 11.98 -17.12
C ILE A 110 -10.99 11.43 -15.72
N PRO A 111 -11.97 11.13 -14.84
CA PRO A 111 -11.66 10.51 -13.55
C PRO A 111 -10.89 9.20 -13.68
N ASN A 112 -11.30 8.29 -14.57
CA ASN A 112 -10.58 7.03 -14.77
C ASN A 112 -9.23 7.22 -15.46
N VAL A 113 -9.10 8.17 -16.38
CA VAL A 113 -7.80 8.51 -16.99
C VAL A 113 -6.81 8.99 -15.92
N ILE A 114 -7.23 9.90 -15.03
CA ILE A 114 -6.40 10.37 -13.91
C ILE A 114 -6.10 9.22 -12.94
N ASN A 115 -7.08 8.36 -12.68
CA ASN A 115 -6.89 7.21 -11.80
C ASN A 115 -5.81 6.27 -12.34
N TYR A 116 -5.87 5.88 -13.61
CA TYR A 116 -4.93 4.91 -14.19
C TYR A 116 -3.55 5.50 -14.48
N LEU A 117 -3.46 6.79 -14.77
CA LEU A 117 -2.19 7.44 -15.12
C LEU A 117 -1.41 7.91 -13.89
N LEU A 118 -2.12 8.31 -12.81
CA LEU A 118 -1.51 8.95 -11.64
C LEU A 118 -1.91 8.29 -10.33
N ILE A 119 -3.20 8.30 -9.96
CA ILE A 119 -3.61 7.99 -8.58
C ILE A 119 -3.33 6.52 -8.23
N VAL A 120 -3.74 5.58 -9.07
CA VAL A 120 -3.53 4.15 -8.85
C VAL A 120 -2.04 3.76 -8.85
N PRO A 121 -1.25 4.17 -9.86
CA PRO A 121 0.20 4.00 -9.81
C PRO A 121 0.83 4.53 -8.52
N LEU A 122 0.43 5.72 -8.05
CA LEU A 122 0.97 6.31 -6.82
C LEU A 122 0.69 5.44 -5.60
N TYR A 123 -0.58 5.08 -5.33
CA TYR A 123 -0.87 4.33 -4.10
C TYR A 123 -0.30 2.91 -4.14
N VAL A 124 -0.25 2.26 -5.32
CA VAL A 124 0.39 0.93 -5.46
C VAL A 124 1.89 1.05 -5.22
N SER A 125 2.56 2.07 -5.77
CA SER A 125 3.99 2.26 -5.57
C SER A 125 4.36 2.56 -4.12
N PHE A 126 3.62 3.44 -3.44
CA PHE A 126 3.83 3.68 -2.02
C PHE A 126 3.50 2.45 -1.16
N SER A 127 2.50 1.67 -1.54
CA SER A 127 2.17 0.40 -0.89
C SER A 127 3.32 -0.62 -1.06
N CYS A 128 3.95 -0.72 -2.23
CA CYS A 128 5.17 -1.51 -2.41
C CYS A 128 6.32 -1.05 -1.49
N LEU A 129 6.54 0.26 -1.37
CA LEU A 129 7.54 0.82 -0.46
C LEU A 129 7.24 0.46 1.00
N LEU A 130 5.99 0.62 1.42
CA LEU A 130 5.52 0.29 2.76
C LEU A 130 5.75 -1.19 3.08
N ILE A 131 5.32 -2.09 2.18
CA ILE A 131 5.49 -3.53 2.36
C ILE A 131 6.97 -3.90 2.46
N ALA A 132 7.79 -3.46 1.50
CA ALA A 132 9.22 -3.78 1.47
C ALA A 132 9.95 -3.24 2.71
N ARG A 133 9.61 -2.02 3.15
CA ARG A 133 10.19 -1.43 4.36
C ARG A 133 9.75 -2.22 5.59
N SER A 134 8.47 -2.54 5.72
CA SER A 134 7.90 -3.27 6.85
C SER A 134 8.61 -4.60 7.08
N PHE A 135 8.85 -5.40 6.03
CA PHE A 135 9.61 -6.64 6.16
C PHE A 135 11.04 -6.41 6.65
N SER A 136 11.76 -5.43 6.08
CA SER A 136 13.12 -5.11 6.50
C SER A 136 13.21 -4.58 7.94
N SER A 137 12.16 -3.88 8.38
CA SER A 137 12.12 -3.21 9.69
C SER A 137 11.66 -4.14 10.78
N PHE A 138 10.79 -5.10 10.48
CA PHE A 138 10.35 -6.11 11.41
C PHE A 138 11.55 -6.89 11.98
N GLN A 139 12.47 -7.33 11.12
CA GLN A 139 13.66 -8.05 11.55
C GLN A 139 14.55 -7.18 12.45
N LYS A 140 14.85 -5.94 12.04
CA LYS A 140 15.69 -5.02 12.83
C LYS A 140 15.09 -4.67 14.18
N MET A 141 13.78 -4.40 14.23
CA MET A 141 13.10 -4.10 15.49
C MET A 141 13.11 -5.33 16.40
N LYS A 142 12.94 -6.54 15.86
CA LYS A 142 13.02 -7.78 16.64
C LYS A 142 14.42 -8.05 17.20
N GLU A 143 15.47 -7.79 16.43
CA GLU A 143 16.87 -7.99 16.83
C GLU A 143 17.38 -6.89 17.77
N GLY A 144 16.87 -5.67 17.63
CA GLY A 144 17.28 -4.51 18.43
C GLY A 144 16.72 -4.50 19.86
N ILE A 145 15.83 -5.42 20.20
CA ILE A 145 15.21 -5.54 21.54
C ILE A 145 15.97 -6.58 22.38
N PRO A 146 16.27 -6.29 23.67
CA PRO A 146 16.88 -7.26 24.56
C PRO A 146 16.09 -8.57 24.62
N LYS A 147 16.79 -9.72 24.66
CA LYS A 147 16.16 -11.05 24.71
C LYS A 147 15.17 -11.22 25.87
N THR A 148 15.42 -10.53 26.98
CA THR A 148 14.56 -10.49 28.18
C THR A 148 13.19 -9.86 27.91
N VAL A 149 13.14 -8.83 27.07
CA VAL A 149 11.91 -8.20 26.61
C VAL A 149 11.30 -9.01 25.47
N GLN A 150 12.15 -9.58 24.59
CA GLN A 150 11.73 -10.38 23.45
C GLN A 150 10.94 -11.64 23.85
N SER A 151 11.29 -12.30 24.95
CA SER A 151 10.55 -13.46 25.47
C SER A 151 9.15 -13.10 25.99
N GLN A 152 8.91 -11.83 26.32
CA GLN A 152 7.60 -11.30 26.71
C GLN A 152 6.77 -10.83 25.51
N LEU A 153 7.40 -10.65 24.34
CA LEU A 153 6.70 -10.31 23.10
C LEU A 153 6.05 -11.59 22.55
N VAL A 154 4.74 -11.71 22.71
CA VAL A 154 3.93 -12.85 22.22
C VAL A 154 3.91 -12.95 20.68
N PHE A 155 4.44 -11.94 19.97
CA PHE A 155 4.51 -11.92 18.50
C PHE A 155 5.65 -12.80 17.94
N GLN A 156 5.44 -14.11 17.98
CA GLN A 156 6.07 -14.99 16.99
C GLN A 156 5.19 -14.95 15.74
N TYR A 157 5.74 -14.66 14.54
CA TYR A 157 5.02 -14.87 13.28
C TYR A 157 4.72 -16.37 13.15
N PRO A 158 3.48 -16.84 13.40
CA PRO A 158 3.15 -18.21 13.05
C PRO A 158 3.08 -18.22 11.53
N GLN A 159 3.81 -19.09 10.84
CA GLN A 159 3.66 -19.22 9.37
C GLN A 159 2.19 -19.47 8.98
N ALA A 160 1.42 -20.12 9.86
CA ALA A 160 -0.03 -20.28 9.76
C ALA A 160 -0.80 -18.93 9.70
N SER A 161 -0.28 -17.85 10.29
CA SER A 161 -0.91 -16.53 10.24
C SER A 161 -0.74 -15.85 8.89
N LEU A 162 0.37 -16.06 8.18
CA LEU A 162 0.57 -15.47 6.85
C LEU A 162 -0.37 -16.10 5.82
N PHE A 163 -0.56 -17.42 5.88
CA PHE A 163 -1.55 -18.09 5.06
C PHE A 163 -2.97 -17.60 5.36
N LEU A 164 -3.32 -17.46 6.65
CA LEU A 164 -4.62 -16.93 7.05
C LEU A 164 -4.84 -15.49 6.55
N VAL A 165 -3.85 -14.60 6.72
CA VAL A 165 -3.89 -13.22 6.20
C VAL A 165 -4.07 -13.22 4.69
N PHE A 166 -3.32 -14.05 3.96
CA PHE A 166 -3.45 -14.18 2.51
C PHE A 166 -4.85 -14.65 2.12
N ALA A 167 -5.38 -15.69 2.77
CA ALA A 167 -6.73 -16.21 2.52
C ALA A 167 -7.81 -15.15 2.79
N ILE A 168 -7.70 -14.39 3.88
CA ILE A 168 -8.60 -13.27 4.19
C ILE A 168 -8.51 -12.19 3.11
N CYS A 169 -7.29 -11.83 2.67
CA CYS A 169 -7.11 -10.85 1.59
C CYS A 169 -7.78 -11.32 0.29
N VAL A 170 -7.58 -12.58 -0.11
CA VAL A 170 -8.23 -13.16 -1.30
C VAL A 170 -9.75 -13.14 -1.17
N PHE A 171 -10.28 -13.60 -0.04
CA PHE A 171 -11.72 -13.64 0.21
C PHE A 171 -12.35 -12.24 0.12
N LEU A 172 -11.81 -11.27 0.88
CA LEU A 172 -12.32 -9.91 0.90
C LEU A 172 -12.21 -9.24 -0.48
N SER A 173 -11.11 -9.46 -1.19
CA SER A 173 -10.92 -8.87 -2.52
C SER A 173 -11.89 -9.42 -3.54
N THR A 174 -12.15 -10.74 -3.51
CA THR A 174 -13.18 -11.38 -4.34
C THR A 174 -14.55 -10.80 -4.03
N PHE A 175 -14.91 -10.72 -2.75
CA PHE A 175 -16.20 -10.16 -2.32
C PHE A 175 -16.39 -8.72 -2.78
N LEU A 176 -15.41 -7.85 -2.53
CA LEU A 176 -15.45 -6.43 -2.93
C LEU A 176 -15.50 -6.29 -4.45
N THR A 177 -14.75 -7.10 -5.20
CA THR A 177 -14.76 -7.07 -6.67
C THR A 177 -16.13 -7.46 -7.22
N ILE A 178 -16.71 -8.57 -6.75
CA ILE A 178 -18.05 -9.01 -7.17
C ILE A 178 -19.08 -7.93 -6.85
N ARG A 179 -19.03 -7.36 -5.64
CA ARG A 179 -19.95 -6.29 -5.24
C ARG A 179 -19.80 -5.06 -6.13
N TYR A 180 -18.57 -4.63 -6.39
CA TYR A 180 -18.28 -3.49 -7.25
C TYR A 180 -18.80 -3.69 -8.68
N MET A 181 -18.52 -4.85 -9.27
CA MET A 181 -18.98 -5.16 -10.62
C MET A 181 -20.51 -5.21 -10.70
N ASN A 182 -21.17 -5.76 -9.68
CA ASN A 182 -22.63 -5.77 -9.58
C ASN A 182 -23.21 -4.36 -9.48
N GLU A 183 -22.55 -3.44 -8.77
CA GLU A 183 -23.00 -2.05 -8.71
C GLU A 183 -22.81 -1.34 -10.05
N LEU A 184 -21.69 -1.55 -10.75
CA LEU A 184 -21.41 -0.92 -12.05
C LEU A 184 -22.39 -1.33 -13.17
N VAL A 185 -22.90 -2.56 -13.13
CA VAL A 185 -23.90 -3.02 -14.11
C VAL A 185 -25.31 -2.54 -13.79
N ASP A 186 -25.56 -2.02 -12.59
CA ASP A 186 -26.87 -1.53 -12.18
C ASP A 186 -27.10 -0.07 -12.64
N PRO A 187 -28.05 0.18 -13.56
CA PRO A 187 -28.36 1.53 -14.03
C PRO A 187 -28.99 2.43 -12.94
N GLN A 188 -29.56 1.86 -11.88
CA GLN A 188 -30.12 2.63 -10.76
C GLN A 188 -29.01 3.26 -9.90
N ILE A 189 -27.83 2.63 -9.87
CA ILE A 189 -26.66 3.14 -9.15
C ILE A 189 -25.82 4.02 -10.07
N TYR A 190 -25.52 3.55 -11.29
CA TYR A 190 -24.77 4.29 -12.30
C TYR A 190 -25.60 4.49 -13.56
N ALA A 191 -26.14 5.69 -13.73
CA ALA A 191 -27.02 6.01 -14.86
C ALA A 191 -26.36 5.80 -16.23
N LYS A 192 -25.07 6.10 -16.36
CA LYS A 192 -24.32 5.95 -17.63
C LYS A 192 -23.60 4.60 -17.72
N GLN A 193 -23.44 4.13 -18.95
CA GLN A 193 -22.70 2.91 -19.26
C GLN A 193 -21.21 3.23 -19.40
N TYR A 194 -20.33 2.44 -18.78
CA TYR A 194 -18.89 2.62 -18.93
C TYR A 194 -18.35 1.97 -20.21
N TRP A 195 -17.23 2.48 -20.73
CA TRP A 195 -16.55 2.00 -21.94
C TRP A 195 -16.17 0.51 -21.93
N PHE A 196 -16.09 -0.12 -20.75
CA PHE A 196 -15.83 -1.57 -20.65
C PHE A 196 -17.10 -2.42 -20.78
N ILE A 197 -18.29 -1.85 -20.68
CA ILE A 197 -19.57 -2.53 -20.91
C ILE A 197 -19.92 -2.31 -22.38
N THR A 198 -19.95 -3.36 -23.21
CA THR A 198 -20.12 -3.20 -24.67
C THR A 198 -21.54 -3.41 -25.15
N GLN A 199 -22.37 -4.16 -24.41
CA GLN A 199 -23.72 -4.50 -24.85
C GLN A 199 -24.74 -4.26 -23.74
N THR A 200 -25.86 -3.66 -24.12
CA THR A 200 -27.06 -3.54 -23.28
C THR A 200 -28.18 -4.28 -23.99
N THR A 201 -28.76 -5.26 -23.30
CA THR A 201 -29.89 -6.05 -23.83
C THR A 201 -31.12 -5.18 -24.02
N VAL A 202 -32.11 -5.68 -24.78
CA VAL A 202 -33.40 -5.00 -24.97
C VAL A 202 -34.11 -4.72 -23.64
N ASN A 203 -33.84 -5.55 -22.62
CA ASN A 203 -34.39 -5.40 -21.26
C ASN A 203 -33.60 -4.39 -20.40
N GLY A 204 -32.62 -3.69 -20.96
CA GLY A 204 -31.76 -2.76 -20.23
C GLY A 204 -30.66 -3.39 -19.38
N GLN A 205 -30.49 -4.73 -19.42
CA GLN A 205 -29.39 -5.39 -18.71
C GLN A 205 -28.07 -5.16 -19.42
N ARG A 206 -27.04 -4.78 -18.67
CA ARG A 206 -25.67 -4.57 -19.14
C ARG A 206 -24.90 -5.90 -19.13
N LEU A 207 -24.31 -6.28 -20.27
CA LEU A 207 -23.51 -7.50 -20.40
C LEU A 207 -22.01 -7.17 -20.32
N LEU A 208 -21.28 -8.04 -19.62
CA LEU A 208 -19.83 -7.93 -19.49
C LEU A 208 -19.14 -8.44 -20.76
N SER A 209 -18.13 -7.70 -21.19
CA SER A 209 -17.29 -8.00 -22.35
C SER A 209 -15.95 -8.62 -21.94
N SER A 210 -15.09 -8.95 -22.92
CA SER A 210 -13.70 -9.35 -22.67
C SER A 210 -12.92 -8.28 -21.89
N ILE A 211 -13.09 -7.00 -22.24
CA ILE A 211 -12.46 -5.87 -21.55
C ILE A 211 -13.03 -5.68 -20.13
N SER A 212 -14.32 -5.97 -19.90
CA SER A 212 -14.88 -6.02 -18.55
C SER A 212 -14.21 -7.09 -17.68
N MET A 213 -13.91 -8.27 -18.24
CA MET A 213 -13.23 -9.34 -17.49
C MET A 213 -11.81 -8.93 -17.10
N TYR A 214 -11.08 -8.26 -18.00
CA TYR A 214 -9.76 -7.71 -17.68
C TYR A 214 -9.86 -6.66 -16.56
N TYR A 215 -10.82 -5.74 -16.67
CA TYR A 215 -11.08 -4.72 -15.66
C TYR A 215 -11.42 -5.32 -14.29
N MET A 216 -12.23 -6.38 -14.26
CA MET A 216 -12.58 -7.11 -13.05
C MET A 216 -11.35 -7.75 -12.40
N ILE A 217 -10.48 -8.40 -13.18
CA ILE A 217 -9.23 -9.00 -12.69
C ILE A 217 -8.31 -7.91 -12.10
N MET A 218 -8.15 -6.79 -12.81
CA MET A 218 -7.33 -5.68 -12.32
C MET A 218 -7.91 -5.10 -11.03
N THR A 219 -9.23 -4.94 -10.93
CA THR A 219 -9.90 -4.48 -9.72
C THR A 219 -9.68 -5.43 -8.55
N PHE A 220 -9.76 -6.75 -8.77
CA PHE A 220 -9.43 -7.76 -7.77
C PHE A 220 -7.99 -7.61 -7.26
N VAL A 221 -7.03 -7.48 -8.17
CA VAL A 221 -5.61 -7.32 -7.82
C VAL A 221 -5.39 -6.04 -7.00
N LEU A 222 -6.06 -4.94 -7.36
CA LEU A 222 -5.97 -3.68 -6.63
C LEU A 222 -6.58 -3.77 -5.23
N PHE A 223 -7.75 -4.39 -5.07
CA PHE A 223 -8.33 -4.64 -3.74
C PHE A 223 -7.44 -5.54 -2.90
N PHE A 224 -6.91 -6.63 -3.48
CA PHE A 224 -5.99 -7.52 -2.80
C PHE A 224 -4.77 -6.77 -2.30
N PHE A 225 -4.18 -5.95 -3.16
CA PHE A 225 -3.00 -5.19 -2.82
C PHE A 225 -3.28 -4.14 -1.72
N GLY A 226 -4.41 -3.43 -1.81
CA GLY A 226 -4.83 -2.47 -0.79
C GLY A 226 -5.07 -3.12 0.57
N ILE A 227 -5.86 -4.20 0.61
CA ILE A 227 -6.15 -4.93 1.85
C ILE A 227 -4.86 -5.52 2.45
N PHE A 228 -4.01 -6.14 1.62
CA PHE A 228 -2.75 -6.70 2.08
C PHE A 228 -1.84 -5.63 2.70
N THR A 229 -1.76 -4.44 2.07
CA THR A 229 -0.99 -3.30 2.60
C THR A 229 -1.51 -2.86 3.96
N ILE A 230 -2.84 -2.80 4.14
CA ILE A 230 -3.49 -2.49 5.41
C ILE A 230 -3.08 -3.51 6.49
N PHE A 231 -3.12 -4.82 6.21
CA PHE A 231 -2.70 -5.86 7.16
C PHE A 231 -1.23 -5.73 7.57
N ILE A 232 -0.34 -5.46 6.61
CA ILE A 232 1.09 -5.26 6.89
C ILE A 232 1.30 -4.02 7.76
N TYR A 233 0.61 -2.92 7.46
CA TYR A 233 0.66 -1.70 8.26
C TYR A 233 0.18 -1.96 9.70
N PHE A 234 -0.97 -2.64 9.88
CA PHE A 234 -1.48 -3.01 11.20
C PHE A 234 -0.50 -3.88 11.99
N SER A 235 0.17 -4.81 11.32
CA SER A 235 1.19 -5.65 11.96
C SER A 235 2.35 -4.80 12.50
N MET A 236 2.83 -3.84 11.71
CA MET A 236 3.89 -2.91 12.14
C MET A 236 3.43 -1.97 13.26
N MET A 237 2.18 -1.51 13.20
CA MET A 237 1.56 -0.70 14.25
C MET A 237 1.50 -1.47 15.58
N LEU A 238 0.97 -2.70 15.58
CA LEU A 238 0.86 -3.51 16.79
C LEU A 238 2.22 -3.81 17.40
N MET A 239 3.20 -4.12 16.54
CA MET A 239 4.59 -4.28 16.98
C MET A 239 5.11 -3.00 17.65
N THR A 240 4.90 -1.84 17.03
CA THR A 240 5.33 -0.54 17.55
C THR A 240 4.70 -0.21 18.89
N ILE A 241 3.38 -0.40 19.03
CA ILE A 241 2.66 -0.20 20.30
C ILE A 241 3.22 -1.14 21.37
N THR A 242 3.44 -2.42 21.03
CA THR A 242 3.97 -3.40 21.97
C THR A 242 5.36 -3.00 22.46
N ILE A 243 6.25 -2.56 21.55
CA ILE A 243 7.58 -2.07 21.92
C ILE A 243 7.48 -0.79 22.74
N GLY A 244 6.60 0.14 22.35
CA GLY A 244 6.32 1.39 23.05
C GLY A 244 5.98 1.15 24.52
N SER A 245 5.08 0.20 24.80
CA SER A 245 4.68 -0.18 26.17
C SER A 245 5.81 -0.75 27.02
N LYS A 246 6.92 -1.15 26.39
CA LYS A 246 8.09 -1.78 27.01
C LYS A 246 9.30 -0.85 27.06
N ILE A 247 9.20 0.38 26.57
CA ILE A 247 10.26 1.40 26.64
C ILE A 247 10.86 1.51 28.05
N PRO A 248 10.07 1.53 29.15
CA PRO A 248 10.64 1.63 30.50
C PRO A 248 11.57 0.48 30.90
N GLN A 249 11.48 -0.66 30.21
CA GLN A 249 12.24 -1.88 30.50
C GLN A 249 13.47 -2.04 29.58
N ILE A 250 13.69 -1.09 28.66
CA ILE A 250 14.77 -1.15 27.68
C ILE A 250 15.86 -0.17 28.12
N ASP A 251 16.87 -0.67 28.82
CA ASP A 251 17.99 0.11 29.37
C ASP A 251 18.86 0.81 28.32
N ARG A 252 18.65 0.51 27.02
CA ARG A 252 19.39 1.09 25.91
C ARG A 252 18.97 2.53 25.57
N PHE A 253 17.75 2.93 25.95
CA PHE A 253 17.23 4.24 25.57
C PHE A 253 17.61 5.29 26.63
N ASN A 254 18.69 6.03 26.34
CA ASN A 254 19.15 7.11 27.23
C ASN A 254 18.49 8.44 26.90
N ASP A 255 18.20 8.68 25.61
CA ASP A 255 17.54 9.88 25.13
C ASP A 255 16.46 9.58 24.05
N MET A 256 15.74 10.62 23.66
CA MET A 256 14.73 10.53 22.60
C MET A 256 15.35 10.34 21.20
N GLY A 257 16.63 10.67 21.05
CA GLY A 257 17.41 10.42 19.83
C GLY A 257 17.56 8.92 19.55
N ASP A 258 17.83 8.13 20.59
CA ASP A 258 17.95 6.67 20.51
C ASP A 258 16.61 6.03 20.12
N ILE A 259 15.51 6.48 20.72
CA ILE A 259 14.15 6.03 20.39
C ILE A 259 13.79 6.42 18.97
N ARG A 260 14.04 7.68 18.59
CA ARG A 260 13.83 8.16 17.22
C ARG A 260 14.64 7.35 16.21
N HIS A 261 15.89 7.02 16.53
CA HIS A 261 16.74 6.20 15.67
C HIS A 261 16.18 4.78 15.52
N PHE A 262 15.74 4.18 16.63
CA PHE A 262 15.15 2.86 16.66
C PHE A 262 13.83 2.78 15.85
N PHE A 263 12.93 3.75 16.04
CA PHE A 263 11.64 3.82 15.35
C PHE A 263 11.71 4.53 13.98
N LYS A 264 12.89 4.94 13.52
CA LYS A 264 13.06 5.68 12.26
C LYS A 264 12.39 5.00 11.06
N ASP A 265 12.50 3.68 11.00
CA ASP A 265 11.87 2.92 9.93
C ASP A 265 10.35 2.90 10.04
N PHE A 266 9.82 2.78 11.27
CA PHE A 266 8.38 2.88 11.52
C PHE A 266 7.84 4.26 11.13
N LEU A 267 8.53 5.34 11.51
CA LEU A 267 8.11 6.70 11.15
C LEU A 267 8.02 6.89 9.63
N ARG A 268 8.92 6.26 8.86
CA ARG A 268 8.84 6.25 7.39
C ARG A 268 7.66 5.41 6.87
N ILE A 269 7.42 4.24 7.45
CA ILE A 269 6.26 3.39 7.15
C ILE A 269 4.96 4.18 7.41
N ASN A 270 4.92 4.93 8.51
CA ASN A 270 3.79 5.77 8.86
C ASN A 270 3.55 6.88 7.83
N LEU A 271 4.63 7.57 7.43
CA LEU A 271 4.56 8.58 6.38
C LEU A 271 4.07 7.99 5.04
N TYR A 272 4.52 6.79 4.66
CA TYR A 272 3.99 6.12 3.47
C TYR A 272 2.49 5.80 3.63
N GLY A 273 2.06 5.37 4.81
CA GLY A 273 0.64 5.18 5.14
C GLY A 273 -0.18 6.47 4.94
N GLU A 274 0.30 7.61 5.46
CA GLU A 274 -0.33 8.93 5.29
C GLU A 274 -0.50 9.29 3.82
N VAL A 275 0.57 9.11 3.04
CA VAL A 275 0.54 9.39 1.60
C VAL A 275 -0.42 8.45 0.86
N ILE A 276 -0.41 7.15 1.17
CA ILE A 276 -1.34 6.17 0.57
C ILE A 276 -2.79 6.58 0.83
N VAL A 277 -3.10 6.97 2.06
CA VAL A 277 -4.45 7.40 2.45
C VAL A 277 -4.85 8.69 1.75
N ALA A 278 -3.96 9.68 1.66
CA ALA A 278 -4.21 10.90 0.90
C ALA A 278 -4.46 10.61 -0.59
N VAL A 279 -3.70 9.69 -1.20
CA VAL A 279 -3.91 9.29 -2.60
C VAL A 279 -5.22 8.51 -2.76
N PHE A 280 -5.60 7.64 -1.81
CA PHE A 280 -6.91 6.99 -1.84
C PHE A 280 -8.07 7.98 -1.68
N MET A 281 -7.89 9.08 -0.95
CA MET A 281 -8.88 10.17 -0.93
C MET A 281 -9.01 10.87 -2.27
N MET A 282 -7.92 11.07 -3.00
CA MET A 282 -8.00 11.56 -4.38
C MET A 282 -8.78 10.58 -5.27
N ASN A 283 -8.61 9.26 -5.06
CA ASN A 283 -9.38 8.24 -5.77
C ASN A 283 -10.88 8.32 -5.42
N ALA A 284 -11.20 8.46 -4.13
CA ALA A 284 -12.57 8.65 -3.66
C ALA A 284 -13.22 9.89 -4.28
N PHE A 285 -12.48 10.99 -4.42
CA PHE A 285 -12.96 12.20 -5.08
C PHE A 285 -13.23 11.98 -6.58
N SER A 286 -12.37 11.25 -7.28
CA SER A 286 -12.62 10.83 -8.65
C SER A 286 -13.89 9.99 -8.76
N TRP A 287 -14.17 9.13 -7.78
CA TRP A 287 -15.36 8.29 -7.75
C TRP A 287 -16.64 9.08 -7.44
N ASP A 288 -16.59 10.04 -6.51
CA ASP A 288 -17.71 10.95 -6.19
C ASP A 288 -18.21 11.72 -7.42
N ARG A 289 -17.30 12.10 -8.32
CA ARG A 289 -17.65 12.78 -9.59
C ARG A 289 -18.53 11.94 -10.51
N GLN A 290 -18.51 10.63 -10.37
CA GLN A 290 -19.39 9.72 -11.12
C GLN A 290 -20.83 9.75 -10.58
N LYS A 291 -21.06 10.41 -9.44
CA LYS A 291 -22.35 10.57 -8.75
C LYS A 291 -23.07 9.24 -8.54
N PRO A 292 -22.43 8.25 -7.88
CA PRO A 292 -23.10 6.99 -7.59
C PRO A 292 -24.32 7.24 -6.68
N VAL A 293 -25.46 6.66 -7.03
CA VAL A 293 -26.68 6.75 -6.21
C VAL A 293 -26.78 5.50 -5.34
N ASN A 294 -26.83 5.65 -4.02
CA ASN A 294 -26.97 4.55 -3.06
C ASN A 294 -25.90 3.43 -3.19
N SER A 295 -24.69 3.77 -3.65
CA SER A 295 -23.58 2.80 -3.72
C SER A 295 -23.05 2.47 -2.33
N PHE A 296 -23.40 1.28 -1.83
CA PHE A 296 -22.88 0.77 -0.57
C PHE A 296 -21.36 0.76 -0.55
N LEU A 297 -20.73 0.31 -1.64
CA LEU A 297 -19.28 0.18 -1.69
C LEU A 297 -18.57 1.54 -1.61
N PHE A 298 -19.10 2.56 -2.28
CA PHE A 298 -18.56 3.91 -2.19
C PHE A 298 -18.59 4.43 -0.74
N TYR A 299 -19.74 4.35 -0.07
CA TYR A 299 -19.86 4.83 1.32
C TYR A 299 -19.00 4.00 2.29
N ALA A 300 -18.96 2.67 2.13
CA ALA A 300 -18.09 1.80 2.92
C ALA A 300 -16.61 2.15 2.72
N PHE A 301 -16.20 2.48 1.49
CA PHE A 301 -14.85 2.92 1.19
C PHE A 301 -14.51 4.26 1.86
N ILE A 302 -15.41 5.25 1.78
CA ILE A 302 -15.23 6.54 2.48
C ILE A 302 -15.09 6.33 3.99
N PHE A 303 -15.97 5.53 4.58
CA PHE A 303 -15.93 5.23 6.00
C PHE A 303 -14.64 4.52 6.40
N ALA A 304 -14.20 3.53 5.61
CA ALA A 304 -12.93 2.83 5.85
C ALA A 304 -11.73 3.78 5.78
N LEU A 305 -11.69 4.68 4.78
CA LEU A 305 -10.63 5.68 4.69
C LEU A 305 -10.67 6.64 5.89
N TRP A 306 -11.84 7.02 6.39
CA TRP A 306 -11.96 7.90 7.56
C TRP A 306 -11.42 7.21 8.81
N CYS A 307 -11.86 5.97 9.08
CA CYS A 307 -11.36 5.16 10.19
C CYS A 307 -9.85 4.98 10.11
N PHE A 308 -9.33 4.67 8.92
CA PHE A 308 -7.91 4.41 8.72
C PHE A 308 -7.04 5.67 8.79
N GLY A 309 -7.49 6.76 8.17
CA GLY A 309 -6.80 8.04 8.17
C GLY A 309 -6.81 8.76 9.52
N ALA A 310 -8.00 8.87 10.14
CA ALA A 310 -8.16 9.65 11.36
C ALA A 310 -7.56 8.94 12.59
N PHE A 311 -7.80 7.64 12.73
CA PHE A 311 -7.43 6.90 13.94
C PHE A 311 -6.15 6.11 13.76
N ILE A 312 -6.07 5.28 12.72
CA ILE A 312 -5.08 4.21 12.67
C ILE A 312 -3.67 4.73 12.38
N ILE A 313 -3.53 5.79 11.59
CA ILE A 313 -2.22 6.36 11.26
C ILE A 313 -1.63 7.22 12.38
N SER A 314 -2.48 7.90 13.15
CA SER A 314 -2.03 8.84 14.18
C SER A 314 -1.72 8.16 15.51
N ILE A 315 -2.54 7.16 15.91
CA ILE A 315 -2.46 6.50 17.21
C ILE A 315 -1.06 5.95 17.55
N PRO A 316 -0.36 5.20 16.66
CA PRO A 316 0.83 4.46 17.07
C PRO A 316 1.99 5.40 17.41
N ARG A 317 2.11 6.51 16.69
CA ARG A 317 3.08 7.58 16.97
C ARG A 317 2.82 8.18 18.35
N TYR A 318 1.61 8.70 18.55
CA TYR A 318 1.26 9.38 19.79
C TYR A 318 1.37 8.46 20.99
N TYR A 319 1.04 7.17 20.82
CA TYR A 319 1.22 6.18 21.87
C TYR A 319 2.68 6.07 22.32
N VAL A 320 3.63 5.96 21.39
CA VAL A 320 5.07 5.90 21.73
C VAL A 320 5.55 7.20 22.38
N GLU A 321 5.12 8.35 21.88
CA GLU A 321 5.46 9.67 22.47
C GLU A 321 4.93 9.80 23.91
N ILE A 322 3.69 9.36 24.15
CA ILE A 322 3.07 9.36 25.48
C ILE A 322 3.80 8.41 26.44
N GLU A 323 4.12 7.19 26.01
CA GLU A 323 4.84 6.22 26.86
C GLU A 323 6.25 6.70 27.19
N TRP A 324 6.93 7.35 26.25
CA TRP A 324 8.22 7.98 26.51
C TRP A 324 8.11 9.14 27.51
N HIS A 325 7.14 10.04 27.33
CA HIS A 325 6.91 11.15 28.25
C HIS A 325 6.59 10.65 29.67
N LYS A 326 5.74 9.63 29.80
CA LYS A 326 5.47 8.98 31.10
C LYS A 326 6.74 8.43 31.75
N TYR A 327 7.60 7.80 30.97
CA TYR A 327 8.87 7.27 31.45
C TYR A 327 9.81 8.37 31.95
N GLN A 328 9.98 9.45 31.16
CA GLN A 328 10.79 10.60 31.58
C GLN A 328 10.26 11.24 32.86
N PHE A 329 8.95 11.49 32.92
CA PHE A 329 8.31 12.05 34.11
C PHE A 329 8.51 11.17 35.34
N SER A 330 8.42 9.84 35.19
CA SER A 330 8.66 8.89 36.28
C SER A 330 10.11 8.92 36.77
N ARG A 331 11.09 9.02 35.87
CA ARG A 331 12.51 9.18 36.24
C ARG A 331 12.77 10.50 36.94
N PHE A 332 12.19 11.59 36.44
CA PHE A 332 12.29 12.91 37.04
C PHE A 332 11.73 12.93 38.47
N MET A 333 10.53 12.37 38.68
CA MET A 333 9.92 12.28 40.01
C MET A 333 10.75 11.42 40.98
N ASN A 334 11.37 10.34 40.51
CA ASN A 334 12.23 9.49 41.34
C ASN A 334 13.61 10.12 41.64
N ASN A 335 14.10 11.02 40.78
CA ASN A 335 15.39 11.69 40.91
C ASN A 335 15.30 13.11 41.51
N LYS A 336 14.09 13.64 41.71
CA LYS A 336 13.81 14.98 42.26
C LYS A 336 14.43 15.23 43.64
N GLU A 337 14.82 14.17 44.36
CA GLU A 337 15.57 14.27 45.62
C GLU A 337 17.06 14.59 45.44
N ARG A 338 17.62 14.52 44.22
CA ARG A 338 19.06 14.67 43.97
C ARG A 338 19.49 15.94 43.22
N ASP A 339 18.77 16.41 42.20
CA ASP A 339 19.22 17.55 41.41
C ASP A 339 18.06 18.44 40.90
N LYS A 340 18.28 19.76 40.88
CA LYS A 340 17.36 20.79 40.37
C LYS A 340 17.37 20.84 38.83
N GLU A 341 17.27 19.69 38.16
CA GLU A 341 17.20 19.67 36.70
C GLU A 341 15.85 20.19 36.19
N ASP A 342 15.87 20.75 34.97
CA ASP A 342 14.71 21.30 34.28
C ASP A 342 13.60 20.25 34.08
N GLU A 343 12.34 20.68 34.15
CA GLU A 343 11.19 19.79 33.93
C GLU A 343 11.26 19.12 32.54
N PRO A 344 10.87 17.84 32.42
CA PRO A 344 10.89 17.14 31.14
C PRO A 344 9.99 17.85 30.13
N VAL A 345 10.58 18.32 29.03
CA VAL A 345 9.87 18.96 27.92
C VAL A 345 9.37 17.89 26.95
N TYR A 346 8.16 18.04 26.46
CA TYR A 346 7.62 17.17 25.41
C TYR A 346 8.46 17.24 24.13
N GLU A 347 8.95 16.08 23.67
CA GLU A 347 9.73 15.96 22.44
C GLU A 347 9.02 15.07 21.40
N GLU A 348 8.85 15.59 20.18
CA GLU A 348 8.27 14.83 19.07
C GLU A 348 9.24 13.77 18.52
N LEU A 349 8.71 12.60 18.12
CA LEU A 349 9.50 11.57 17.43
C LEU A 349 9.95 11.99 16.03
N ARG A 350 9.15 12.82 15.33
CA ARG A 350 9.41 13.15 13.93
C ARG A 350 10.54 14.18 13.77
N SER A 351 11.18 14.16 12.61
CA SER A 351 11.99 15.31 12.19
C SER A 351 11.08 16.50 11.90
N LYS A 352 11.60 17.73 12.03
CA LYS A 352 10.82 18.96 11.72
C LYS A 352 10.24 18.94 10.30
N PHE A 353 10.95 18.34 9.34
CA PHE A 353 10.49 18.22 7.96
C PHE A 353 9.33 17.23 7.85
N ASP A 354 9.46 16.03 8.42
CA ASP A 354 8.41 15.01 8.40
C ASP A 354 7.16 15.45 9.17
N SER A 355 7.34 16.21 10.26
CA SER A 355 6.25 16.81 11.03
C SER A 355 5.44 17.80 10.19
N ARG A 356 6.11 18.67 9.39
CA ARG A 356 5.42 19.59 8.47
C ARG A 356 4.65 18.85 7.37
N ILE A 357 5.25 17.83 6.76
CA ILE A 357 4.55 17.03 5.73
C ILE A 357 3.34 16.34 6.34
N SER A 358 3.52 15.71 7.50
CA SER A 358 2.44 15.04 8.22
C SER A 358 1.29 15.98 8.54
N LEU A 359 1.58 17.17 9.08
CA LEU A 359 0.56 18.17 9.38
C LEU A 359 -0.20 18.60 8.13
N LEU A 360 0.49 18.82 7.00
CA LEU A 360 -0.16 19.13 5.73
C LEU A 360 -1.06 18.00 5.25
N LEU A 361 -0.61 16.75 5.37
CA LEU A 361 -1.39 15.56 5.01
C LEU A 361 -2.59 15.42 5.94
N GLU A 362 -2.40 15.51 7.26
CA GLU A 362 -3.46 15.47 8.27
C GLU A 362 -4.51 16.56 8.01
N LEU A 363 -4.11 17.81 7.79
CA LEU A 363 -5.04 18.90 7.48
C LEU A 363 -5.81 18.66 6.17
N ALA A 364 -5.13 18.18 5.13
CA ALA A 364 -5.78 17.84 3.86
C ALA A 364 -6.79 16.69 4.03
N VAL A 365 -6.39 15.66 4.78
CA VAL A 365 -7.18 14.48 5.09
C VAL A 365 -8.41 14.84 5.93
N PHE A 366 -8.22 15.51 7.08
CA PHE A 366 -9.30 15.89 7.97
C PHE A 366 -10.23 16.92 7.32
N GLY A 367 -9.70 17.96 6.68
CA GLY A 367 -10.51 18.97 6.01
C GLY A 367 -11.39 18.37 4.91
N TYR A 368 -10.84 17.45 4.11
CA TYR A 368 -11.60 16.74 3.09
C TYR A 368 -12.64 15.81 3.71
N PHE A 369 -12.29 15.01 4.71
CA PHE A 369 -13.24 14.12 5.37
C PHE A 369 -14.38 14.84 6.02
N SER A 370 -14.12 15.94 6.74
CA SER A 370 -15.18 16.73 7.33
C SER A 370 -16.15 17.24 6.26
N THR A 371 -15.63 17.65 5.10
CA THR A 371 -16.46 18.10 3.98
C THR A 371 -17.26 16.96 3.34
N LEU A 372 -16.63 15.81 3.12
CA LEU A 372 -17.27 14.66 2.48
C LEU A 372 -18.28 13.98 3.42
N ALA A 373 -17.92 13.79 4.68
CA ALA A 373 -18.82 13.26 5.71
C ALA A 373 -20.02 14.18 5.91
N TYR A 374 -19.81 15.50 5.93
CA TYR A 374 -20.92 16.46 5.93
C TYR A 374 -21.85 16.24 4.73
N ARG A 375 -21.30 16.14 3.51
CA ARG A 375 -22.15 15.86 2.33
C ARG A 375 -22.90 14.55 2.44
N VAL A 376 -22.26 13.47 2.88
CA VAL A 376 -22.91 12.16 3.01
C VAL A 376 -24.01 12.21 4.08
N ILE A 377 -23.77 12.83 5.23
CA ILE A 377 -24.74 12.89 6.33
C ILE A 377 -25.95 13.79 5.99
N PHE A 378 -25.73 14.89 5.28
CA PHE A 378 -26.78 15.90 5.03
C PHE A 378 -27.42 15.82 3.63
N HIS A 379 -26.91 15.00 2.73
CA HIS A 379 -27.47 14.79 1.39
C HIS A 379 -27.84 13.33 1.06
N MET A 380 -27.65 12.40 2.01
CA MET A 380 -28.46 11.18 2.09
C MET A 380 -29.83 11.53 2.68
#